data_AF-A0A957V692-F1
#
_entry.id   AF-A0A957V692-F1
#
_cell.length_a   1.000
_cell.length_b   1.000
_cell.length_c   1.000
_cell.angle_alpha   90.00
_cell.angle_beta   90.00
_cell.angle_gamma   90.00
#
_symmetry.space_group_name_H-M   'P 1'
#
loop_
_entity.id
_entity.type
_entity.pdbx_description
1 polymer ?
#
loop_
_entity_poly.entity_id
_entity_poly.type
_entity_poly.pdbx_seq_one_letter_code
_entity_poly.pdbx_strand_id
1 'polypeptide(L)'
;EDREIAIFEHNAARVRDAIVSQARVEARFLPLLLLAVATGLAFGQALYLYGQGTITVGTLAAYIGLISLFDFPVFTSLFAYSQVASGLSSARRILELVRAQAVVDRNEAGYAEPMHGALRFDHVRFQYDLAGADEVAPSLVDVSFTLEAGQTLALVGQTGAGKSTVAKLINRIYDVNDGSITIDGVDVREWNLETLRRQISIIEQDIFLFSRTIAE
;
A
#
# COMPACT_ATOMS: atom_id res chain seq x y z
N GLU A 1 -2.22 22.60 -16.38
CA GLU A 1 -1.07 21.92 -17.00
C GLU A 1 0.23 22.32 -16.30
N ASP A 2 0.60 23.60 -16.32
CA ASP A 2 1.83 24.11 -15.67
C ASP A 2 1.96 23.72 -14.18
N ARG A 3 0.86 23.74 -13.42
CA ARG A 3 0.84 23.29 -12.03
C ARG A 3 1.22 21.82 -11.86
N GLU A 4 0.70 20.95 -12.73
CA GLU A 4 0.98 19.51 -12.67
C GLU A 4 2.41 19.22 -13.10
N ILE A 5 2.91 19.94 -14.12
CA ILE A 5 4.32 19.90 -14.53
C ILE A 5 5.22 20.31 -13.36
N ALA A 6 4.89 21.40 -12.66
CA ALA A 6 5.67 21.84 -11.50
C ALA A 6 5.68 20.81 -10.36
N ILE A 7 4.54 20.15 -10.08
CA ILE A 7 4.47 19.06 -9.09
C ILE A 7 5.35 17.88 -9.52
N PHE A 8 5.28 17.50 -10.80
CA PHE A 8 6.10 16.44 -11.36
C PHE A 8 7.59 16.77 -11.27
N GLU A 9 8.01 17.95 -11.71
CA GLU A 9 9.40 18.41 -11.66
C GLU A 9 9.93 18.44 -10.23
N HIS A 10 9.12 18.91 -9.28
CA HIS A 10 9.48 18.90 -7.86
C HIS A 10 9.73 17.47 -7.36
N ASN A 11 8.82 16.53 -7.66
CA ASN A 11 8.97 15.13 -7.25
C ASN A 11 10.16 14.45 -7.95
N ALA A 12 10.38 14.73 -9.24
CA ALA A 12 11.51 14.22 -10.01
C ALA A 12 12.85 14.74 -9.48
N ALA A 13 12.93 16.02 -9.12
CA ALA A 13 14.10 16.61 -8.50
C ALA A 13 14.42 15.94 -7.16
N ARG A 14 13.42 15.65 -6.33
CA ARG A 14 13.61 14.92 -5.06
C ARG A 14 14.17 13.51 -5.28
N VAL A 15 13.68 12.78 -6.28
CA VAL A 15 14.20 11.44 -6.62
C VAL A 15 15.64 11.54 -7.11
N ARG A 16 15.94 12.48 -8.01
CA ARG A 16 17.30 12.76 -8.49
C ARG A 16 18.25 13.06 -7.34
N ASP A 17 17.86 13.97 -6.45
CA ASP A 17 18.71 14.40 -5.33
C ASP A 17 18.98 13.26 -4.35
N ALA A 18 17.99 12.38 -4.13
CA ALA A 18 18.14 11.16 -3.35
C ALA A 18 19.15 10.20 -4.01
N ILE A 19 19.02 9.94 -5.32
CA ILE A 19 19.96 9.08 -6.07
C ILE A 19 21.37 9.65 -6.04
N VAL A 20 21.53 10.96 -6.25
CA VAL A 20 22.84 11.64 -6.20
C VAL A 20 23.44 11.58 -4.79
N SER A 21 22.61 11.68 -3.74
CA SER A 21 23.08 11.51 -2.36
C SER A 21 23.58 10.09 -2.08
N GLN A 22 22.86 9.07 -2.56
CA GLN A 22 23.26 7.67 -2.47
C GLN A 22 24.56 7.41 -3.24
N ALA A 23 24.66 7.90 -4.48
CA ALA A 23 25.86 7.77 -5.30
C ALA A 23 27.09 8.43 -4.65
N ARG A 24 26.93 9.56 -3.93
CA ARG A 24 28.03 10.18 -3.17
C ARG A 24 28.51 9.32 -2.00
N VAL A 25 27.62 8.53 -1.39
CA VAL A 25 27.98 7.57 -0.33
C VAL A 25 28.70 6.38 -0.95
N GLU A 26 28.17 5.82 -2.03
CA GLU A 26 28.78 4.69 -2.76
C GLU A 26 30.13 5.07 -3.40
N ALA A 27 30.31 6.31 -3.86
CA ALA A 27 31.60 6.77 -4.41
C ALA A 27 32.75 6.82 -3.38
N ARG A 28 32.43 6.82 -2.07
CA ARG A 28 33.44 6.74 -0.99
C ARG A 28 33.79 5.32 -0.59
N PHE A 29 33.30 4.32 -1.34
CA PHE A 29 33.50 2.91 -1.05
C PHE A 29 34.95 2.49 -1.32
N LEU A 30 35.74 2.40 -0.25
CA LEU A 30 37.15 2.02 -0.28
C LEU A 30 37.47 0.57 -0.69
N PRO A 31 36.58 -0.44 -0.55
CA PRO A 31 36.94 -1.84 -0.84
C PRO A 31 37.50 -2.11 -2.25
N LEU A 32 37.00 -1.42 -3.30
CA LEU A 32 37.57 -1.56 -4.65
C LEU A 32 39.00 -1.03 -4.74
N LEU A 33 39.29 0.10 -4.08
CA LEU A 33 40.64 0.64 -3.99
C LEU A 33 41.56 -0.31 -3.22
N LEU A 34 41.09 -0.84 -2.09
CA LEU A 34 41.85 -1.80 -1.28
C LEU A 34 42.14 -3.09 -2.06
N LEU A 35 41.19 -3.58 -2.86
CA LEU A 35 41.39 -4.72 -3.74
C LEU A 35 42.45 -4.42 -4.81
N ALA A 36 42.40 -3.26 -5.45
CA ALA A 36 43.40 -2.86 -6.43
C ALA A 36 44.82 -2.80 -5.81
N VAL A 37 44.93 -2.24 -4.60
CA VAL A 37 46.19 -2.21 -3.84
C VAL A 37 46.64 -3.64 -3.48
N ALA A 38 45.74 -4.49 -2.99
CA ALA A 38 46.04 -5.88 -2.65
C ALA A 38 46.54 -6.67 -3.87
N THR A 39 45.89 -6.52 -5.03
CA THR A 39 46.30 -7.13 -6.29
C THR A 39 47.68 -6.66 -6.73
N GLY A 40 47.96 -5.34 -6.62
CA GLY A 40 49.27 -4.78 -6.94
C GLY A 40 50.39 -5.31 -6.02
N LEU A 41 50.13 -5.35 -4.72
CA LEU A 41 51.06 -5.88 -3.73
C LEU A 41 51.31 -7.38 -3.94
N ALA A 42 50.25 -8.15 -4.19
CA ALA A 42 50.35 -9.57 -4.46
C ALA A 42 51.13 -9.85 -5.75
N PHE A 43 50.91 -9.07 -6.80
CA PHE A 43 51.69 -9.19 -8.03
C PHE A 43 53.18 -8.89 -7.79
N GLY A 44 53.50 -7.84 -7.02
CA GLY A 44 54.87 -7.54 -6.60
C GLY A 44 55.51 -8.67 -5.79
N GLN A 45 54.78 -9.22 -4.82
CA GLN A 45 55.23 -10.37 -4.01
C GLN A 45 55.46 -11.62 -4.89
N ALA A 46 54.58 -11.90 -5.84
CA ALA A 46 54.71 -13.03 -6.75
C ALA A 46 55.94 -12.88 -7.65
N LEU A 47 56.18 -11.68 -8.20
CA LEU A 47 57.39 -11.40 -8.99
C LEU A 47 58.67 -11.57 -8.16
N TYR A 48 58.66 -11.12 -6.91
CA TYR A 48 59.80 -11.29 -6.01
C TYR A 48 60.12 -12.77 -5.76
N LEU A 49 59.11 -13.58 -5.44
CA LEU A 49 59.26 -15.03 -5.23
C LEU A 49 59.70 -15.77 -6.50
N TYR A 50 59.22 -15.32 -7.66
CA TYR A 50 59.64 -15.86 -8.95
C TYR A 50 61.11 -15.55 -9.23
N GLY A 51 61.56 -14.32 -8.93
CA GLY A 51 62.97 -13.92 -9.05
C GLY A 51 63.91 -14.71 -8.13
N GLN A 52 63.42 -15.23 -7.01
CA GLN A 52 64.14 -16.13 -6.12
C GLN A 52 64.10 -17.61 -6.55
N GLY A 53 63.40 -17.94 -7.64
CA GLY A 53 63.24 -19.32 -8.11
C GLY A 53 62.38 -20.20 -7.20
N THR A 54 61.64 -19.61 -6.26
CA THR A 54 60.81 -20.35 -5.28
C THR A 54 59.46 -20.78 -5.88
N ILE A 55 58.98 -20.05 -6.89
CA ILE A 55 57.72 -20.35 -7.57
C ILE A 55 57.90 -20.44 -9.08
N THR A 56 57.00 -21.15 -9.75
CA THR A 56 56.95 -21.23 -11.22
C THR A 56 56.01 -20.18 -11.82
N VAL A 57 56.11 -19.95 -13.13
CA VAL A 57 55.16 -19.09 -13.86
C VAL A 57 53.72 -19.59 -13.72
N GLY A 58 53.51 -20.91 -13.67
CA GLY A 58 52.18 -21.49 -13.44
C GLY A 58 51.61 -21.15 -12.05
N THR A 59 52.46 -21.19 -11.02
CA THR A 59 52.09 -20.80 -9.65
C THR A 59 51.77 -19.30 -9.56
N LEU A 60 52.51 -18.45 -10.28
CA LEU A 60 52.23 -17.00 -10.36
C LEU A 60 50.86 -16.75 -11.01
N ALA A 61 50.58 -17.38 -12.15
CA ALA A 61 49.30 -17.25 -12.82
C ALA A 61 48.13 -17.72 -11.94
N ALA A 62 48.31 -18.84 -11.24
CA ALA A 62 47.32 -19.35 -10.28
C ALA A 62 47.08 -18.38 -9.11
N TYR A 63 48.14 -17.80 -8.54
CA TYR A 63 48.02 -16.87 -7.42
C TYR A 63 47.26 -15.59 -7.80
N ILE A 64 47.57 -14.99 -8.95
CA ILE A 64 46.82 -13.82 -9.45
C ILE A 64 45.37 -14.20 -9.78
N GLY A 65 45.15 -15.35 -10.42
CA GLY A 65 43.80 -15.84 -10.71
C GLY A 65 42.94 -16.02 -9.45
N LEU A 66 43.53 -16.49 -8.35
CA LEU A 66 42.84 -16.62 -7.07
C LEU A 66 42.47 -15.27 -6.45
N ILE A 67 43.30 -14.24 -6.63
CA ILE A 67 42.99 -12.88 -6.14
C ILE A 67 41.86 -12.26 -6.96
N SER A 68 41.83 -12.48 -8.28
CA SER A 68 40.74 -12.00 -9.14
C SER A 68 39.37 -12.57 -8.77
N LEU A 69 39.28 -13.71 -8.06
CA LEU A 69 38.00 -14.23 -7.56
C LEU A 69 37.32 -13.28 -6.56
N PHE A 70 38.08 -12.36 -5.93
CA PHE A 70 37.54 -11.36 -5.01
C PHE A 70 36.88 -10.16 -5.72
N ASP A 71 37.06 -10.01 -7.04
CA ASP A 71 36.47 -8.90 -7.80
C ASP A 71 34.94 -8.89 -7.66
N PHE A 72 34.29 -10.05 -7.80
CA PHE A 72 32.82 -10.15 -7.72
C PHE A 72 32.27 -9.85 -6.32
N PRO A 73 32.72 -10.50 -5.22
CA PRO A 73 32.24 -10.17 -3.87
C PRO A 73 32.47 -8.71 -3.47
N VAL A 74 33.64 -8.15 -3.81
CA VAL A 74 33.94 -6.73 -3.52
C VAL A 74 33.04 -5.81 -4.33
N PHE A 75 32.81 -6.10 -5.62
CA PHE A 75 31.89 -5.34 -6.44
C PHE A 75 30.45 -5.40 -5.91
N THR A 76 29.93 -6.59 -5.59
CA THR A 76 28.57 -6.75 -5.06
C THR A 76 28.38 -6.03 -3.72
N SER A 77 29.42 -5.98 -2.89
CA SER A 77 29.35 -5.29 -1.59
C SER A 77 29.10 -3.78 -1.70
N LEU A 78 29.40 -3.16 -2.87
CA LEU A 78 29.17 -1.74 -3.14
C LEU A 78 27.69 -1.35 -3.02
N PHE A 79 26.80 -2.18 -3.58
CA PHE A 79 25.36 -1.90 -3.62
C PHE A 79 24.54 -2.82 -2.71
N ALA A 80 25.15 -3.85 -2.11
CA ALA A 80 24.44 -4.77 -1.22
C ALA A 80 23.76 -4.04 -0.05
N TYR A 81 24.44 -3.07 0.56
CA TYR A 81 23.88 -2.31 1.68
C TYR A 81 22.65 -1.50 1.27
N SER A 82 22.74 -0.74 0.17
CA SER A 82 21.64 0.09 -0.32
C SER A 82 20.46 -0.75 -0.80
N GLN A 83 20.73 -1.88 -1.45
CA GLN A 83 19.70 -2.81 -1.89
C GLN A 83 18.95 -3.47 -0.72
N VAL A 84 19.66 -3.93 0.31
CA VAL A 84 19.04 -4.51 1.51
C VAL A 84 18.22 -3.47 2.27
N ALA A 85 18.75 -2.25 2.46
CA ALA A 85 18.04 -1.17 3.13
C ALA A 85 16.74 -0.77 2.40
N SER A 86 16.82 -0.62 1.06
CA SER A 86 15.67 -0.33 0.21
C SER A 86 14.63 -1.46 0.23
N GLY A 87 15.11 -2.71 0.19
CA GLY A 87 14.26 -3.89 0.29
C GLY A 87 13.49 -3.94 1.61
N LEU A 88 14.16 -3.66 2.73
CA LEU A 88 13.52 -3.63 4.05
C LEU A 88 12.47 -2.51 4.17
N SER A 89 12.77 -1.31 3.64
CA SER A 89 11.82 -0.19 3.61
C SER A 89 10.58 -0.52 2.77
N SER A 90 10.78 -1.12 1.60
CA SER A 90 9.69 -1.52 0.71
C SER A 90 8.84 -2.62 1.33
N ALA A 91 9.49 -3.63 1.93
CA ALA A 91 8.82 -4.71 2.63
C ALA A 91 7.97 -4.21 3.80
N ARG A 92 8.46 -3.23 4.58
CA ARG A 92 7.68 -2.62 5.67
C ARG A 92 6.38 -2.01 5.16
N ARG A 93 6.44 -1.21 4.09
CA ARG A 93 5.24 -0.55 3.51
C ARG A 93 4.23 -1.55 2.94
N ILE A 94 4.71 -2.62 2.30
CA ILE A 94 3.85 -3.70 1.82
C ILE A 94 3.20 -4.41 3.01
N LEU A 95 3.99 -4.70 4.06
CA LEU A 95 3.51 -5.41 5.24
C LEU A 95 2.49 -4.59 6.04
N GLU A 96 2.62 -3.26 6.08
CA GLU A 96 1.62 -2.36 6.64
C GLU A 96 0.26 -2.53 5.93
N LEU A 97 0.25 -2.62 4.60
CA LEU A 97 -0.97 -2.85 3.82
C LEU A 97 -1.54 -4.26 4.04
N VAL A 98 -0.69 -5.29 4.03
CA VAL A 98 -1.13 -6.68 4.26
C VAL A 98 -1.72 -6.87 5.65
N ARG A 99 -1.20 -6.14 6.66
CA ARG A 99 -1.68 -6.21 8.03
C ARG A 99 -2.81 -5.23 8.35
N ALA A 100 -3.17 -4.35 7.41
CA ALA A 100 -4.28 -3.43 7.60
C ALA A 100 -5.57 -4.22 7.82
N GLN A 101 -6.30 -3.89 8.88
CA GLN A 101 -7.59 -4.50 9.16
C GLN A 101 -8.68 -3.79 8.34
N ALA A 102 -9.66 -4.56 7.87
CA ALA A 102 -10.83 -3.99 7.20
C ALA A 102 -11.65 -3.18 8.20
N VAL A 103 -12.16 -2.03 7.77
CA VAL A 103 -13.02 -1.16 8.59
C VAL A 103 -14.35 -1.84 8.91
N VAL A 104 -14.84 -2.69 8.01
CA VAL A 104 -16.11 -3.42 8.13
C VAL A 104 -15.82 -4.92 8.07
N ASP A 105 -16.27 -5.64 9.09
CA ASP A 105 -16.20 -7.10 9.12
C ASP A 105 -17.19 -7.75 8.14
N ARG A 106 -16.78 -8.84 7.49
CA ARG A 106 -17.62 -9.59 6.57
C ARG A 106 -18.71 -10.38 7.29
N ASN A 107 -18.46 -10.76 8.55
CA ASN A 107 -19.32 -11.61 9.35
C ASN A 107 -19.78 -12.85 8.56
N GLU A 108 -18.83 -13.72 8.19
CA GLU A 108 -19.10 -14.83 7.25
C GLU A 108 -20.18 -15.80 7.74
N ALA A 109 -20.33 -15.96 9.06
CA ALA A 109 -21.37 -16.77 9.71
C ALA A 109 -22.63 -15.96 10.10
N GLY A 110 -22.74 -14.72 9.64
CA GLY A 110 -23.85 -13.83 9.92
C GLY A 110 -25.15 -14.25 9.23
N TYR A 111 -26.21 -13.48 9.49
CA TYR A 111 -27.54 -13.72 8.92
C TYR A 111 -27.52 -13.66 7.38
N ALA A 112 -28.18 -14.61 6.73
CA ALA A 112 -28.08 -14.82 5.29
C ALA A 112 -29.40 -15.24 4.61
N GLU A 113 -30.54 -14.94 5.23
CA GLU A 113 -31.86 -15.24 4.67
C GLU A 113 -32.29 -14.24 3.58
N PRO A 114 -33.29 -14.58 2.76
CA PRO A 114 -33.89 -13.66 1.81
C PRO A 114 -34.49 -12.41 2.46
N MET A 115 -34.24 -11.25 1.85
CA MET A 115 -34.72 -9.94 2.30
C MET A 115 -36.14 -9.67 1.79
N HIS A 116 -37.01 -9.20 2.69
CA HIS A 116 -38.37 -8.72 2.40
C HIS A 116 -38.41 -7.21 2.17
N GLY A 117 -37.50 -6.46 2.80
CA GLY A 117 -37.23 -5.05 2.51
C GLY A 117 -37.81 -4.06 3.52
N ALA A 118 -38.15 -4.47 4.73
CA ALA A 118 -38.49 -3.55 5.81
C ALA A 118 -37.19 -2.94 6.39
N LEU A 119 -37.10 -1.62 6.44
CA LEU A 119 -35.90 -0.88 6.86
C LEU A 119 -36.24 0.03 8.04
N ARG A 120 -35.39 0.04 9.07
CA ARG A 120 -35.52 0.98 10.19
C ARG A 120 -34.17 1.59 10.55
N PHE A 121 -34.16 2.91 10.64
CA PHE A 121 -33.12 3.72 11.25
C PHE A 121 -33.57 4.08 12.65
N ASP A 122 -32.72 3.81 13.64
CA ASP A 122 -33.01 4.08 15.05
C ASP A 122 -31.86 4.89 15.66
N HIS A 123 -32.14 6.17 15.92
CA HIS A 123 -31.23 7.15 16.54
C HIS A 123 -29.82 7.19 15.94
N VAL A 124 -29.72 7.06 14.62
CA VAL A 124 -28.44 6.87 13.91
C VAL A 124 -27.60 8.14 13.95
N ARG A 125 -26.34 8.00 14.39
CA ARG A 125 -25.31 9.04 14.30
C ARG A 125 -24.12 8.52 13.52
N PHE A 126 -23.62 9.35 12.60
CA PHE A 126 -22.49 8.96 11.75
C PHE A 126 -21.59 10.12 11.37
N GLN A 127 -20.28 9.86 11.38
CA GLN A 127 -19.20 10.74 10.98
C GLN A 127 -18.15 9.94 10.21
N TYR A 128 -17.66 10.51 9.10
CA TYR A 128 -16.57 9.89 8.34
C TYR A 128 -15.25 10.05 9.10
N ASP A 129 -14.48 8.96 9.19
CA ASP A 129 -13.11 8.99 9.67
C ASP A 129 -12.18 9.50 8.55
N LEU A 130 -11.83 10.79 8.61
CA LEU A 130 -10.85 11.41 7.72
C LEU A 130 -9.55 11.54 8.49
N ALA A 131 -8.62 10.62 8.22
CA ALA A 131 -7.29 10.62 8.83
C ALA A 131 -6.63 12.01 8.68
N GLY A 132 -6.38 12.68 9.81
CA GLY A 132 -5.72 13.99 9.88
C GLY A 132 -6.65 15.20 9.96
N ALA A 133 -7.96 15.02 10.15
CA ALA A 133 -8.89 16.11 10.47
C ALA A 133 -9.25 16.08 11.97
N ASP A 134 -8.82 17.08 12.72
CA ASP A 134 -9.00 17.17 14.18
C ASP A 134 -10.49 17.31 14.60
N GLU A 135 -11.38 17.71 13.70
CA GLU A 135 -12.83 17.74 13.91
C GLU A 135 -13.57 17.63 12.56
N VAL A 136 -14.18 16.47 12.28
CA VAL A 136 -15.11 16.33 11.15
C VAL A 136 -16.52 16.50 11.70
N ALA A 137 -17.29 17.45 11.18
CA ALA A 137 -18.69 17.59 11.58
C ALA A 137 -19.47 16.29 11.27
N PRO A 138 -20.36 15.82 12.17
CA PRO A 138 -21.14 14.61 11.94
C PRO A 138 -22.00 14.77 10.69
N SER A 139 -21.98 13.76 9.83
CA SER A 139 -22.75 13.75 8.58
C SER A 139 -24.23 13.41 8.81
N LEU A 140 -24.52 12.65 9.86
CA LEU A 140 -25.87 12.35 10.33
C LEU A 140 -25.92 12.52 11.84
N VAL A 141 -26.95 13.22 12.33
CA VAL A 141 -27.18 13.47 13.76
C VAL A 141 -28.59 13.01 14.09
N ASP A 142 -28.69 11.91 14.84
CA ASP A 142 -29.93 11.41 15.43
C ASP A 142 -31.06 11.17 14.42
N VAL A 143 -30.76 10.38 13.38
CA VAL A 143 -31.71 10.09 12.30
C VAL A 143 -32.52 8.83 12.63
N SER A 144 -33.84 8.98 12.66
CA SER A 144 -34.78 7.88 12.91
C SER A 144 -35.93 7.90 11.90
N PHE A 145 -36.18 6.77 11.25
CA PHE A 145 -37.34 6.56 10.38
C PHE A 145 -37.55 5.06 10.10
N THR A 146 -38.76 4.69 9.71
CA THR A 146 -39.12 3.33 9.32
C THR A 146 -39.71 3.33 7.92
N LEU A 147 -39.37 2.32 7.13
CA LEU A 147 -39.89 2.05 5.81
C LEU A 147 -40.38 0.60 5.78
N GLU A 148 -41.67 0.41 5.51
CA GLU A 148 -42.25 -0.93 5.40
C GLU A 148 -41.90 -1.57 4.05
N ALA A 149 -41.93 -2.90 3.98
CA ALA A 149 -41.65 -3.63 2.75
C ALA A 149 -42.55 -3.16 1.59
N GLY A 150 -41.93 -2.85 0.45
CA GLY A 150 -42.61 -2.36 -0.75
C GLY A 150 -42.92 -0.86 -0.77
N GLN A 151 -42.56 -0.10 0.28
CA GLN A 151 -42.68 1.35 0.26
C GLN A 151 -41.48 2.03 -0.42
N THR A 152 -41.73 3.21 -1.00
CA THR A 152 -40.70 4.05 -1.62
C THR A 152 -40.46 5.29 -0.76
N LEU A 153 -39.22 5.50 -0.33
CA LEU A 153 -38.78 6.69 0.39
C LEU A 153 -38.06 7.66 -0.55
N ALA A 154 -38.41 8.95 -0.48
CA ALA A 154 -37.67 10.02 -1.13
C ALA A 154 -37.01 10.92 -0.09
N LEU A 155 -35.67 11.02 -0.13
CA LEU A 155 -34.89 11.91 0.74
C LEU A 155 -34.57 13.22 0.00
N VAL A 156 -35.06 14.34 0.52
CA VAL A 156 -34.86 15.68 -0.07
C VAL A 156 -34.13 16.58 0.93
N GLY A 157 -33.18 17.37 0.45
CA GLY A 157 -32.41 18.30 1.28
C GLY A 157 -31.24 18.91 0.52
N GLN A 158 -30.61 19.92 1.10
CA GLN A 158 -29.46 20.62 0.51
C GLN A 158 -28.27 19.67 0.29
N THR A 159 -27.37 20.03 -0.63
CA THR A 159 -26.09 19.32 -0.82
C THR A 159 -25.33 19.26 0.50
N GLY A 160 -24.79 18.10 0.85
CA GLY A 160 -24.09 17.88 2.12
C GLY A 160 -24.98 17.44 3.30
N ALA A 161 -26.30 17.42 3.17
CA ALA A 161 -27.22 17.00 4.26
C ALA A 161 -27.22 15.49 4.57
N GLY A 162 -26.22 14.72 4.15
CA GLY A 162 -26.09 13.29 4.48
C GLY A 162 -26.94 12.32 3.64
N LYS A 163 -27.65 12.76 2.60
CA LYS A 163 -28.50 11.89 1.74
C LYS A 163 -27.75 10.68 1.18
N SER A 164 -26.61 10.90 0.54
CA SER A 164 -25.77 9.81 0.00
C SER A 164 -25.14 8.98 1.11
N THR A 165 -24.93 9.55 2.31
CA THR A 165 -24.44 8.82 3.48
C THR A 165 -25.46 7.78 3.95
N VAL A 166 -26.76 8.11 3.96
CA VAL A 166 -27.82 7.14 4.29
C VAL A 166 -27.75 5.91 3.39
N ALA A 167 -27.63 6.10 2.07
CA ALA A 167 -27.50 4.99 1.12
C ALA A 167 -26.25 4.12 1.37
N LYS A 168 -25.11 4.76 1.67
CA LYS A 168 -23.85 4.06 2.00
C LYS A 168 -23.93 3.24 3.28
N LEU A 169 -24.69 3.70 4.28
CA LEU A 169 -24.88 2.99 5.55
C LEU A 169 -25.84 1.80 5.41
N ILE A 170 -26.90 1.92 4.59
CA ILE A 170 -27.80 0.78 4.28
C ILE A 170 -27.01 -0.39 3.67
N ASN A 171 -26.10 -0.08 2.74
CA ASN A 171 -25.24 -1.08 2.10
C ASN A 171 -24.01 -1.49 2.93
N ARG A 172 -23.95 -0.99 4.17
CA ARG A 172 -22.86 -1.19 5.12
C ARG A 172 -21.48 -0.98 4.48
N ILE A 173 -21.33 0.10 3.73
CA ILE A 173 -20.00 0.57 3.28
C ILE A 173 -19.23 1.13 4.48
N TYR A 174 -19.96 1.70 5.45
CA TYR A 174 -19.48 2.12 6.76
C TYR A 174 -20.43 1.58 7.83
N ASP A 175 -19.89 1.34 9.03
CA ASP A 175 -20.71 1.11 10.22
C ASP A 175 -21.07 2.44 10.89
N VAL A 176 -22.22 2.49 11.54
CA VAL A 176 -22.68 3.67 12.29
C VAL A 176 -21.83 3.88 13.55
N ASN A 177 -21.66 5.13 13.97
CA ASN A 177 -20.97 5.43 15.23
C ASN A 177 -21.87 5.16 16.45
N ASP A 178 -23.16 5.47 16.33
CA ASP A 178 -24.18 5.23 17.36
C ASP A 178 -25.55 4.96 16.71
N GLY A 179 -26.43 4.29 17.46
CA GLY A 179 -27.72 3.80 16.98
C GLY A 179 -27.63 2.48 16.21
N SER A 180 -28.68 2.18 15.45
CA SER A 180 -28.78 0.95 14.66
C SER A 180 -29.55 1.14 13.37
N ILE A 181 -29.17 0.38 12.35
CA ILE A 181 -29.91 0.24 11.10
C ILE A 181 -30.28 -1.23 10.98
N THR A 182 -31.57 -1.53 10.90
CA THR A 182 -32.06 -2.90 10.78
C THR A 182 -32.77 -3.10 9.46
N ILE A 183 -32.55 -4.25 8.83
CA ILE A 183 -33.33 -4.72 7.68
C ILE A 183 -34.04 -6.00 8.10
N ASP A 184 -35.36 -6.04 7.92
CA ASP A 184 -36.26 -7.12 8.36
C ASP A 184 -36.09 -7.47 9.84
N GLY A 185 -35.79 -6.45 10.67
CA GLY A 185 -35.58 -6.60 12.12
C GLY A 185 -34.18 -7.06 12.54
N VAL A 186 -33.28 -7.36 11.60
CA VAL A 186 -31.89 -7.76 11.87
C VAL A 186 -30.96 -6.58 11.60
N ASP A 187 -30.08 -6.24 12.56
CA ASP A 187 -29.11 -5.16 12.40
C ASP A 187 -28.15 -5.47 11.25
N VAL A 188 -27.89 -4.51 10.36
CA VAL A 188 -26.99 -4.67 9.20
C VAL A 188 -25.60 -5.20 9.58
N ARG A 189 -25.15 -4.98 10.82
CA ARG A 189 -23.89 -5.50 11.36
C ARG A 189 -23.89 -7.02 11.57
N GLU A 190 -25.05 -7.61 11.82
CA GLU A 190 -25.23 -9.04 12.07
C GLU A 190 -25.43 -9.87 10.79
N TRP A 191 -25.62 -9.21 9.66
CA TRP A 191 -25.70 -9.87 8.35
C TRP A 191 -24.33 -10.36 7.88
N ASN A 192 -24.34 -11.46 7.13
CA ASN A 192 -23.26 -11.77 6.20
C ASN A 192 -23.22 -10.67 5.13
N LEU A 193 -22.08 -10.00 5.01
CA LEU A 193 -21.93 -8.79 4.18
C LEU A 193 -22.14 -9.06 2.69
N GLU A 194 -21.76 -10.24 2.19
CA GLU A 194 -21.97 -10.61 0.80
C GLU A 194 -23.46 -10.83 0.51
N THR A 195 -24.14 -11.57 1.39
CA THR A 195 -25.58 -11.83 1.26
C THR A 195 -26.42 -10.55 1.37
N LEU A 196 -26.05 -9.63 2.26
CA LEU A 196 -26.67 -8.30 2.36
C LEU A 196 -26.55 -7.55 1.02
N ARG A 197 -25.33 -7.41 0.50
CA ARG A 197 -25.04 -6.60 -0.69
C ARG A 197 -25.57 -7.22 -2.00
N ARG A 198 -25.68 -8.55 -2.07
CA ARG A 198 -26.27 -9.23 -3.24
C ARG A 198 -27.77 -8.99 -3.39
N GLN A 199 -28.45 -8.58 -2.32
CA GLN A 199 -29.89 -8.33 -2.32
C GLN A 199 -30.25 -6.83 -2.44
N ILE A 200 -29.25 -5.95 -2.41
CA ILE A 200 -29.41 -4.49 -2.52
C ILE A 200 -28.77 -4.01 -3.83
N SER A 201 -29.56 -3.34 -4.67
CA SER A 201 -29.06 -2.68 -5.88
C SER A 201 -28.84 -1.19 -5.62
N ILE A 202 -27.72 -0.65 -6.08
CA ILE A 202 -27.37 0.76 -5.96
C ILE A 202 -27.05 1.33 -7.33
N ILE A 203 -27.56 2.53 -7.57
CA ILE A 203 -27.20 3.36 -8.71
C ILE A 203 -26.48 4.58 -8.14
N GLU A 204 -25.17 4.65 -8.36
CA GLU A 204 -24.34 5.76 -7.91
C GLU A 204 -24.62 7.03 -8.72
N GLN A 205 -24.39 8.20 -8.11
CA GLN A 205 -24.55 9.48 -8.78
C GLN A 205 -23.55 9.64 -9.94
N ASP A 206 -22.31 9.22 -9.72
CA ASP A 206 -21.25 9.18 -10.73
C ASP A 206 -21.07 7.73 -11.18
N ILE A 207 -21.65 7.40 -12.33
CA ILE A 207 -21.61 6.04 -12.88
C ILE A 207 -20.19 5.71 -13.33
N PHE A 208 -19.64 4.63 -12.79
CA PHE A 208 -18.36 4.07 -13.21
C PHE A 208 -18.59 2.81 -14.05
N LEU A 209 -17.96 2.75 -15.22
CA LEU A 209 -17.91 1.55 -16.06
C LEU A 209 -16.48 1.03 -16.11
N PHE A 210 -16.32 -0.28 -15.97
CA PHE A 210 -15.04 -0.93 -16.23
C PHE A 210 -14.69 -0.81 -17.71
N SER A 211 -13.40 -0.75 -18.03
CA SER A 211 -12.90 -0.77 -19.42
C SER A 211 -13.07 -2.17 -20.03
N ARG A 212 -14.32 -2.57 -20.28
CA ARG A 212 -14.77 -3.88 -20.76
C ARG A 212 -15.95 -3.73 -21.73
N THR A 213 -16.42 -4.85 -22.27
CA THR A 213 -17.60 -4.85 -23.15
C THR A 213 -18.88 -4.62 -22.35
N ILE A 214 -19.96 -4.18 -23.01
CA ILE A 214 -21.25 -3.91 -22.34
C ILE A 214 -21.89 -5.16 -21.72
N ALA A 215 -21.58 -6.35 -22.25
CA ALA A 215 -22.16 -7.62 -21.79
C ALA A 215 -21.50 -8.18 -20.52
N GLU A 216 -20.32 -7.68 -20.15
CA GLU A 216 -19.53 -8.10 -18.98
C GLU A 216 -19.71 -7.15 -17.79
#